data_AF-A0A3A4ZH56-F1
#
_entry.id   AF-A0A3A4ZH56-F1
#
_cell.length_a   1.000
_cell.length_b   1.000
_cell.length_c   1.000
_cell.angle_alpha   90.00
_cell.angle_beta   90.00
_cell.angle_gamma   90.00
#
_symmetry.space_group_name_H-M   'P 1'
#
loop_
_entity.id
_entity.type
_entity.pdbx_description
1 polymer ?
#
loop_
_entity_poly.entity_id
_entity_poly.type
_entity_poly.pdbx_seq_one_letter_code
_entity_poly.pdbx_strand_id
1 'polypeptide(L)'
;MTKRILAATAALAFVAFVSGCFSSEDSPTSPYPVPQAPESGVDLDSPTGGFTTSDEAPAFGEPEQYEALSLEEPVNDPIENTSEYQTQFRARGARIFEFRAVWGALWNLDDSTRTDPCPLDWSGTLALEGGVIAVHRTIAFEPEDSLYRVDPSTIGWVSGTGPHVDGIHVKLVVPPPPPGDSASADRAAPRLVLTTGPFSRTFAIEELAALRLIEPVDRCGNGISIASVAQPPLCPHGQLAGAWKLLPPDSIAPPDSNGVVYGHFRGVWIGAGGRIAGHLRGVFGVNSDGARVFFGKYIDTSGRFMGILRGEYGARPEEIEGCRYPRGFFAGEWIGRADVIGRLRGHWMMDAENGAGCFHGVWGMNCSPNL
;
A
#
# COMPACT_ATOMS: atom_id res chain seq x y z
N MET A 1 -70.69 13.55 38.94
CA MET A 1 -70.44 12.58 37.85
C MET A 1 -69.43 11.56 38.34
N THR A 2 -69.88 10.31 38.36
CA THR A 2 -69.30 9.04 38.82
C THR A 2 -68.07 8.60 38.00
N LYS A 3 -66.97 8.19 38.65
CA LYS A 3 -66.43 6.81 38.81
C LYS A 3 -65.91 6.09 37.54
N ARG A 4 -64.59 5.80 37.59
CA ARG A 4 -63.91 4.48 37.49
C ARG A 4 -63.58 3.79 36.13
N ILE A 5 -62.26 3.54 35.99
CA ILE A 5 -61.55 2.26 35.68
C ILE A 5 -61.43 1.79 34.21
N LEU A 6 -60.17 1.63 33.74
CA LEU A 6 -59.49 0.41 33.18
C LEU A 6 -58.26 0.90 32.37
N ALA A 7 -57.01 0.76 32.85
CA ALA A 7 -56.15 -0.43 32.83
C ALA A 7 -55.88 -0.99 31.42
N ALA A 8 -54.68 -0.72 30.88
CA ALA A 8 -54.05 -1.53 29.84
C ALA A 8 -52.51 -1.51 29.98
N THR A 9 -52.04 -2.70 30.29
CA THR A 9 -50.72 -3.31 30.50
C THR A 9 -49.70 -3.15 29.35
N ALA A 10 -48.41 -3.32 29.72
CA ALA A 10 -47.22 -3.71 28.91
C ALA A 10 -46.52 -2.58 28.12
N ALA A 11 -45.19 -2.43 28.11
CA ALA A 11 -44.12 -3.41 28.31
C ALA A 11 -42.90 -2.82 29.05
N LEU A 12 -42.37 -3.59 30.00
CA LEU A 12 -41.02 -3.47 30.54
C LEU A 12 -40.04 -3.91 29.43
N ALA A 13 -39.10 -3.05 29.05
CA ALA A 13 -37.86 -3.46 28.40
C ALA A 13 -36.71 -3.24 29.38
N PHE A 14 -36.34 -4.34 30.05
CA PHE A 14 -35.19 -4.44 30.94
C PHE A 14 -33.95 -4.51 30.05
N VAL A 15 -33.20 -3.41 29.91
CA VAL A 15 -31.88 -3.44 29.27
C VAL A 15 -30.89 -3.98 30.30
N ALA A 16 -30.62 -5.28 30.22
CA ALA A 16 -29.50 -5.88 30.93
C ALA A 16 -28.20 -5.42 30.25
N PHE A 17 -27.49 -4.49 30.88
CA PHE A 17 -26.07 -4.28 30.64
C PHE A 17 -25.33 -5.52 31.13
N VAL A 18 -24.99 -6.43 30.22
CA VAL A 18 -23.91 -7.39 30.46
C VAL A 18 -22.61 -6.61 30.27
N SER A 19 -22.09 -6.08 31.37
CA SER A 19 -20.70 -5.69 31.50
C SER A 19 -19.86 -6.96 31.36
N GLY A 20 -19.42 -7.24 30.13
CA GLY A 20 -18.33 -8.17 29.87
C GLY A 20 -17.05 -7.55 30.40
N CYS A 21 -16.61 -8.01 31.57
CA CYS A 21 -15.24 -7.83 32.02
C CYS A 21 -14.31 -8.46 30.98
N PHE A 22 -13.68 -7.65 30.14
CA PHE A 22 -12.48 -8.08 29.42
C PHE A 22 -11.36 -8.12 30.45
N SER A 23 -11.04 -9.33 30.89
CA SER A 23 -9.83 -9.63 31.66
C SER A 23 -8.65 -9.40 30.73
N SER A 24 -8.00 -8.26 30.91
CA SER A 24 -6.79 -7.83 30.22
C SER A 24 -5.57 -8.53 30.85
N GLU A 25 -5.42 -9.83 30.66
CA GLU A 25 -4.19 -10.55 31.01
C GLU A 25 -4.04 -11.74 30.05
N ASP A 26 -3.36 -11.51 28.91
CA ASP A 26 -2.35 -12.42 28.39
C ASP A 26 -1.46 -11.70 27.37
N SER A 27 -0.16 -11.76 27.62
CA SER A 27 0.92 -10.99 27.02
C SER A 27 1.17 -11.35 25.54
N PRO A 28 1.31 -10.38 24.61
CA PRO A 28 1.57 -10.64 23.19
C PRO A 28 3.07 -10.81 22.92
N THR A 29 3.74 -11.74 23.61
CA THR A 29 5.20 -11.96 23.46
C THR A 29 5.58 -13.40 23.12
N SER A 30 4.65 -14.22 22.63
CA SER A 30 4.99 -15.54 22.14
C SER A 30 5.64 -15.44 20.74
N PRO A 31 6.79 -16.08 20.48
CA PRO A 31 7.43 -16.07 19.17
C PRO A 31 6.46 -16.62 18.12
N TYR A 32 6.29 -15.85 17.05
CA TYR A 32 5.34 -16.11 15.98
C TYR A 32 5.59 -17.50 15.36
N PRO A 33 4.59 -18.40 15.29
CA PRO A 33 4.76 -19.64 14.56
C PRO A 33 5.00 -19.32 13.09
N VAL A 34 6.13 -19.82 12.55
CA VAL A 34 6.43 -19.78 11.12
C VAL A 34 5.21 -20.37 10.40
N PRO A 35 4.60 -19.65 9.44
CA PRO A 35 3.44 -20.16 8.72
C PRO A 35 3.79 -21.53 8.13
N GLN A 36 2.94 -22.53 8.37
CA GLN A 36 3.09 -23.81 7.69
C GLN A 36 3.09 -23.53 6.18
N ALA A 37 4.10 -24.08 5.49
CA ALA A 37 4.23 -24.00 4.05
C ALA A 37 2.87 -24.33 3.40
N PRO A 38 2.48 -23.63 2.31
CA PRO A 38 1.19 -23.87 1.65
C PRO A 38 0.99 -25.38 1.45
N GLU A 39 -0.08 -25.93 2.01
CA GLU A 39 -0.33 -27.38 2.13
C GLU A 39 -0.50 -28.12 0.79
N SER A 40 -0.28 -27.47 -0.37
CA SER A 40 -0.19 -28.16 -1.65
C SER A 40 0.68 -27.43 -2.68
N GLY A 41 1.81 -28.06 -3.02
CA GLY A 41 2.47 -28.04 -4.33
C GLY A 41 2.69 -26.68 -5.00
N VAL A 42 3.53 -25.82 -4.44
CA VAL A 42 4.09 -24.69 -5.20
C VAL A 42 4.84 -25.24 -6.41
N ASP A 43 4.46 -24.78 -7.60
CA ASP A 43 5.04 -25.19 -8.87
C ASP A 43 5.38 -23.94 -9.67
N LEU A 44 6.66 -23.55 -9.72
CA LEU A 44 7.09 -22.31 -10.37
C LEU A 44 7.12 -22.41 -11.90
N ASP A 45 6.94 -23.62 -12.45
CA ASP A 45 6.79 -23.84 -13.89
C ASP A 45 5.31 -23.85 -14.32
N SER A 46 4.38 -23.95 -13.36
CA SER A 46 2.94 -23.89 -13.62
C SER A 46 2.49 -22.47 -13.99
N PRO A 47 1.51 -22.30 -14.93
CA PRO A 47 0.95 -21.00 -15.28
C PRO A 47 0.38 -20.19 -14.10
N THR A 48 0.02 -20.86 -13.00
CA THR A 48 -0.56 -20.23 -11.80
C THR A 48 0.28 -20.39 -10.54
N GLY A 49 1.50 -20.94 -10.62
CA GLY A 49 2.34 -21.14 -9.44
C GLY A 49 1.84 -22.22 -8.47
N GLY A 50 0.84 -23.01 -8.87
CA GLY A 50 0.10 -23.92 -8.00
C GLY A 50 -1.11 -23.31 -7.29
N PHE A 51 -1.37 -22.01 -7.44
CA PHE A 51 -2.54 -21.38 -6.83
C PHE A 51 -3.85 -21.73 -7.57
N THR A 52 -4.93 -21.84 -6.79
CA THR A 52 -6.28 -22.16 -7.29
C THR A 52 -7.17 -20.92 -7.36
N THR A 53 -8.26 -21.01 -8.13
CA THR A 53 -9.29 -19.95 -8.25
C THR A 53 -10.42 -20.07 -7.22
N SER A 54 -10.24 -20.86 -6.16
CA SER A 54 -11.24 -20.97 -5.08
C SER A 54 -11.24 -19.72 -4.21
N ASP A 55 -12.34 -19.45 -3.53
CA ASP A 55 -12.36 -18.44 -2.48
C ASP A 55 -11.50 -18.88 -1.28
N GLU A 56 -11.14 -17.93 -0.43
CA GLU A 56 -10.35 -18.11 0.79
C GLU A 56 -11.10 -17.53 1.99
N ALA A 57 -10.62 -17.77 3.20
CA ALA A 57 -11.06 -16.98 4.34
C ALA A 57 -10.63 -15.50 4.15
N PRO A 58 -11.39 -14.52 4.69
CA PRO A 58 -10.94 -13.12 4.74
C PRO A 58 -9.51 -13.03 5.25
N ALA A 59 -8.68 -12.20 4.60
CA ALA A 59 -7.25 -12.07 4.91
C ALA A 59 -6.50 -13.42 4.94
N PHE A 60 -6.92 -14.39 4.12
CA PHE A 60 -6.38 -15.76 4.11
C PHE A 60 -6.46 -16.48 5.48
N GLY A 61 -7.35 -16.04 6.36
CA GLY A 61 -7.48 -16.56 7.72
C GLY A 61 -6.42 -16.04 8.70
N GLU A 62 -5.64 -15.02 8.31
CA GLU A 62 -4.53 -14.46 9.08
C GLU A 62 -4.71 -12.94 9.25
N PRO A 63 -5.83 -12.41 9.77
CA PRO A 63 -6.12 -10.97 9.80
C PRO A 63 -5.04 -10.12 10.48
N GLU A 64 -4.42 -10.63 11.53
CA GLU A 64 -3.32 -9.99 12.27
C GLU A 64 -2.09 -9.71 11.39
N GLN A 65 -1.86 -10.50 10.33
CA GLN A 65 -0.77 -10.29 9.37
C GLN A 65 -0.98 -9.09 8.45
N TYR A 66 -2.20 -8.55 8.40
CA TYR A 66 -2.58 -7.43 7.53
C TYR A 66 -2.96 -6.19 8.34
N GLU A 67 -3.00 -6.27 9.67
CA GLU A 67 -3.44 -5.19 10.55
C GLU A 67 -2.61 -3.92 10.33
N ALA A 68 -1.28 -4.03 10.38
CA ALA A 68 -0.36 -2.90 10.14
C ALA A 68 -0.52 -2.26 8.75
N LEU A 69 -0.96 -3.03 7.75
CA LEU A 69 -1.23 -2.53 6.40
C LEU A 69 -2.64 -1.93 6.24
N SER A 70 -3.51 -2.12 7.23
CA SER A 70 -4.93 -1.79 7.19
C SER A 70 -5.32 -0.59 8.05
N LEU A 71 -4.37 -0.01 8.76
CA LEU A 71 -4.55 1.21 9.55
C LEU A 71 -4.69 2.42 8.62
N GLU A 72 -5.81 2.58 7.95
CA GLU A 72 -6.08 3.76 7.10
C GLU A 72 -7.39 4.45 7.46
N GLU A 73 -7.30 5.72 7.79
CA GLU A 73 -8.47 6.52 8.14
C GLU A 73 -8.86 7.46 7.00
N PRO A 74 -10.15 7.52 6.61
CA PRO A 74 -10.60 8.46 5.60
C PRO A 74 -10.54 9.90 6.14
N VAL A 75 -9.99 10.80 5.32
CA VAL A 75 -10.01 12.25 5.58
C VAL A 75 -11.13 12.87 4.76
N ASN A 76 -12.06 13.57 5.42
CA ASN A 76 -13.06 14.39 4.75
C ASN A 76 -12.49 15.77 4.47
N ASP A 77 -11.70 15.90 3.40
CA ASP A 77 -11.02 17.15 3.08
C ASP A 77 -11.99 18.19 2.48
N PRO A 78 -12.18 19.36 3.14
CA PRO A 78 -13.08 20.40 2.66
C PRO A 78 -12.74 20.90 1.25
N ILE A 79 -11.48 20.74 0.81
CA ILE A 79 -11.05 21.20 -0.52
C ILE A 79 -11.85 20.52 -1.65
N GLU A 80 -12.28 19.28 -1.46
CA GLU A 80 -13.04 18.53 -2.46
C GLU A 80 -14.39 19.18 -2.78
N ASN A 81 -14.94 19.95 -1.84
CA ASN A 81 -16.22 20.63 -1.99
C ASN A 81 -16.08 22.06 -2.55
N THR A 82 -14.85 22.54 -2.79
CA THR A 82 -14.61 23.88 -3.32
C THR A 82 -14.88 23.97 -4.82
N SER A 83 -15.35 25.12 -5.29
CA SER A 83 -15.54 25.38 -6.72
C SER A 83 -14.22 25.33 -7.49
N GLU A 84 -13.11 25.72 -6.87
CA GLU A 84 -11.77 25.66 -7.44
C GLU A 84 -11.36 24.23 -7.76
N TYR A 85 -11.39 23.32 -6.78
CA TYR A 85 -11.08 21.91 -6.99
C TYR A 85 -11.98 21.30 -8.06
N GLN A 86 -13.30 21.50 -7.96
CA GLN A 86 -14.26 20.95 -8.92
C GLN A 86 -14.04 21.47 -10.35
N THR A 87 -13.65 22.74 -10.49
CA THR A 87 -13.32 23.33 -11.80
C THR A 87 -12.05 22.72 -12.37
N GLN A 88 -10.99 22.61 -11.59
CA GLN A 88 -9.72 22.04 -12.06
C GLN A 88 -9.85 20.54 -12.34
N PHE A 89 -10.49 19.78 -11.46
CA PHE A 89 -10.70 18.35 -11.61
C PHE A 89 -11.50 17.99 -12.88
N ARG A 90 -12.48 18.84 -13.25
CA ARG A 90 -13.29 18.65 -14.46
C ARG A 90 -12.70 19.32 -15.70
N ALA A 91 -11.61 20.06 -15.57
CA ALA A 91 -11.02 20.78 -16.69
C ALA A 91 -10.49 19.79 -17.74
N ARG A 92 -10.85 20.01 -19.01
CA ARG A 92 -10.35 19.18 -20.11
C ARG A 92 -8.84 19.32 -20.19
N GLY A 93 -8.14 18.19 -20.09
CA GLY A 93 -6.68 18.15 -20.10
C GLY A 93 -6.02 18.36 -18.72
N ALA A 94 -6.80 18.45 -17.64
CA ALA A 94 -6.24 18.32 -16.30
C ALA A 94 -5.53 16.98 -16.15
N ARG A 95 -4.38 17.00 -15.46
CA ARG A 95 -3.64 15.80 -15.09
C ARG A 95 -3.95 15.50 -13.65
N ILE A 96 -4.51 14.32 -13.40
CA ILE A 96 -4.88 13.86 -12.06
C ILE A 96 -3.94 12.72 -11.72
N PHE A 97 -3.40 12.73 -10.50
CA PHE A 97 -2.55 11.67 -10.00
C PHE A 97 -3.06 11.19 -8.65
N GLU A 98 -3.06 9.89 -8.45
CA GLU A 98 -3.13 9.31 -7.12
C GLU A 98 -1.70 9.23 -6.58
N PHE A 99 -1.45 9.79 -5.40
CA PHE A 99 -0.15 9.85 -4.77
C PHE A 99 -0.24 9.28 -3.36
N ARG A 100 0.62 8.31 -3.06
CA ARG A 100 0.73 7.69 -1.75
C ARG A 100 2.16 7.74 -1.28
N ALA A 101 2.37 8.29 -0.09
CA ALA A 101 3.64 8.28 0.61
C ALA A 101 3.46 7.60 1.96
N VAL A 102 4.30 6.61 2.24
CA VAL A 102 4.36 5.87 3.50
C VAL A 102 5.79 6.01 4.04
N TRP A 103 5.95 6.35 5.30
CA TRP A 103 7.25 6.52 5.94
C TRP A 103 7.30 5.83 7.30
N GLY A 104 8.49 5.74 7.90
CA GLY A 104 8.74 5.00 9.14
C GLY A 104 9.41 3.65 8.89
N ALA A 105 9.18 2.66 9.75
CA ALA A 105 9.86 1.37 9.73
C ALA A 105 9.32 0.44 8.61
N LEU A 106 9.77 0.63 7.37
CA LEU A 106 9.17 -0.01 6.19
C LEU A 106 9.39 -1.53 6.07
N TRP A 107 10.39 -2.11 6.73
CA TRP A 107 10.72 -3.55 6.59
C TRP A 107 11.00 -4.28 7.91
N ASN A 108 10.78 -3.63 9.04
CA ASN A 108 10.99 -4.18 10.39
C ASN A 108 9.72 -4.09 11.25
N LEU A 109 8.54 -4.30 10.63
CA LEU A 109 7.24 -4.17 11.31
C LEU A 109 7.07 -5.14 12.50
N ASP A 110 7.79 -6.27 12.51
CA ASP A 110 7.60 -7.37 13.46
C ASP A 110 8.82 -7.70 14.34
N ASP A 111 9.88 -6.88 14.35
CA ASP A 111 11.06 -7.17 15.18
C ASP A 111 10.83 -6.78 16.66
N SER A 112 10.07 -7.62 17.37
CA SER A 112 9.85 -7.51 18.82
C SER A 112 11.12 -7.69 19.64
N THR A 113 12.23 -8.14 19.03
CA THR A 113 13.51 -8.31 19.72
C THR A 113 14.31 -7.01 19.80
N ARG A 114 13.87 -5.96 19.10
CA ARG A 114 14.59 -4.69 19.07
C ARG A 114 14.36 -3.86 20.33
N THR A 115 15.42 -3.72 21.12
CA THR A 115 15.39 -2.93 22.37
C THR A 115 15.61 -1.44 22.16
N ASP A 116 16.12 -1.03 21.00
CA ASP A 116 16.43 0.36 20.69
C ASP A 116 15.32 0.97 19.83
N PRO A 117 14.39 1.74 20.42
CA PRO A 117 13.46 2.53 19.63
C PRO A 117 14.31 3.57 18.86
N CYS A 118 14.21 3.57 17.53
CA CYS A 118 14.78 4.63 16.70
C CYS A 118 13.63 5.50 16.19
N PRO A 119 12.94 6.22 17.09
CA PRO A 119 11.87 7.08 16.66
C PRO A 119 12.44 8.17 15.78
N LEU A 120 11.70 8.53 14.75
CA LEU A 120 12.10 9.58 13.83
C LEU A 120 10.95 10.57 13.64
N ASP A 121 11.29 11.85 13.67
CA ASP A 121 10.36 12.92 13.36
C ASP A 121 10.24 13.04 11.83
N TRP A 122 9.04 12.74 11.33
CA TRP A 122 8.66 12.83 9.94
C TRP A 122 7.75 14.02 9.66
N SER A 123 7.61 14.96 10.59
CA SER A 123 6.87 16.19 10.38
C SER A 123 7.33 16.91 9.12
N GLY A 124 6.37 17.42 8.35
CA GLY A 124 6.66 17.80 6.98
C GLY A 124 5.52 18.52 6.26
N THR A 125 5.74 18.76 4.98
CA THR A 125 4.81 19.41 4.06
C THR A 125 4.85 18.76 2.69
N LEU A 126 3.70 18.77 2.02
CA LEU A 126 3.55 18.43 0.60
C LEU A 126 2.92 19.62 -0.11
N ALA A 127 3.62 20.17 -1.10
CA ALA A 127 3.18 21.34 -1.87
C ALA A 127 3.16 21.03 -3.37
N LEU A 128 2.07 21.39 -4.05
CA LEU A 128 1.91 21.21 -5.50
C LEU A 128 1.84 22.57 -6.19
N GLU A 129 2.93 22.97 -6.83
CA GLU A 129 2.99 24.27 -7.50
C GLU A 129 2.01 24.32 -8.68
N GLY A 130 1.06 25.27 -8.62
CA GLY A 130 0.08 25.49 -9.68
C GLY A 130 -1.04 24.46 -9.76
N GLY A 131 -1.24 23.62 -8.74
CA GLY A 131 -2.33 22.66 -8.66
C GLY A 131 -3.04 22.66 -7.30
N VAL A 132 -3.89 21.66 -7.07
CA VAL A 132 -4.63 21.46 -5.82
C VAL A 132 -4.37 20.06 -5.27
N ILE A 133 -4.23 19.95 -3.95
CA ILE A 133 -4.05 18.68 -3.23
C ILE A 133 -5.32 18.38 -2.45
N ALA A 134 -5.97 17.24 -2.72
CA ALA A 134 -7.05 16.70 -1.91
C ALA A 134 -6.56 15.50 -1.11
N VAL A 135 -6.66 15.55 0.22
CA VAL A 135 -6.28 14.43 1.08
C VAL A 135 -7.44 13.46 1.17
N HIS A 136 -7.19 12.20 0.83
CA HIS A 136 -8.20 11.16 0.94
C HIS A 136 -8.06 10.37 2.23
N ARG A 137 -6.82 10.08 2.67
CA ARG A 137 -6.56 9.18 3.81
C ARG A 137 -5.27 9.56 4.55
N THR A 138 -5.27 9.35 5.85
CA THR A 138 -4.06 9.15 6.65
C THR A 138 -3.81 7.65 6.77
N ILE A 139 -2.54 7.27 6.90
CA ILE A 139 -2.09 5.89 7.05
C ILE A 139 -1.41 5.82 8.40
N ALA A 140 -1.97 5.04 9.32
CA ALA A 140 -1.41 4.66 10.61
C ALA A 140 -1.02 5.83 11.54
N PHE A 141 -1.64 7.01 11.37
CA PHE A 141 -1.47 8.13 12.29
C PHE A 141 -1.91 7.74 13.70
N GLU A 142 -1.04 7.96 14.66
CA GLU A 142 -1.29 7.80 16.09
C GLU A 142 -1.99 9.06 16.65
N PRO A 143 -2.54 9.02 17.89
CA PRO A 143 -3.24 10.18 18.47
C PRO A 143 -2.40 11.47 18.58
N GLU A 144 -1.07 11.35 18.60
CA GLU A 144 -0.13 12.49 18.68
C GLU A 144 0.18 13.07 17.30
N ASP A 145 -0.14 12.34 16.22
CA ASP A 145 0.07 12.76 14.86
C ASP A 145 -1.08 13.65 14.39
N SER A 146 -0.79 14.58 13.48
CA SER A 146 -1.81 15.47 12.96
C SER A 146 -1.54 15.89 11.53
N LEU A 147 -2.62 16.02 10.76
CA LEU A 147 -2.62 16.55 9.40
C LEU A 147 -3.33 17.91 9.43
N TYR A 148 -2.72 18.93 8.83
CA TYR A 148 -3.31 20.25 8.71
C TYR A 148 -3.12 20.83 7.31
N ARG A 149 -4.02 21.75 6.94
CA ARG A 149 -3.97 22.43 5.65
C ARG A 149 -3.36 23.80 5.79
N VAL A 150 -2.40 24.12 4.91
CA VAL A 150 -1.81 25.47 4.82
C VAL A 150 -2.60 26.30 3.81
N ASP A 151 -2.83 25.73 2.62
CA ASP A 151 -3.60 26.34 1.53
C ASP A 151 -4.15 25.24 0.57
N PRO A 152 -4.87 25.56 -0.53
CA PRO A 152 -5.37 24.55 -1.48
C PRO A 152 -4.30 23.64 -2.08
N SER A 153 -3.08 24.16 -2.25
CA SER A 153 -1.95 23.50 -2.89
C SER A 153 -0.94 22.91 -1.90
N THR A 154 -1.12 23.16 -0.60
CA THR A 154 -0.14 22.78 0.44
C THR A 154 -0.82 22.18 1.67
N ILE A 155 -0.35 21.00 2.06
CA ILE A 155 -0.68 20.36 3.34
C ILE A 155 0.59 20.21 4.18
N GLY A 156 0.42 20.19 5.49
CA GLY A 156 1.46 19.87 6.46
C GLY A 156 0.99 18.78 7.41
N TRP A 157 1.94 18.17 8.09
CA TRP A 157 1.66 17.20 9.14
C TRP A 157 2.73 17.22 10.22
N VAL A 158 2.32 16.77 11.41
CA VAL A 158 3.21 16.33 12.50
C VAL A 158 3.09 14.83 12.55
N SER A 159 4.21 14.12 12.45
CA SER A 159 4.23 12.65 12.49
C SER A 159 5.53 12.17 13.13
N GLY A 160 5.43 11.30 14.13
CA GLY A 160 6.56 10.67 14.78
C GLY A 160 6.44 9.16 14.73
N THR A 161 7.31 8.48 13.96
CA THR A 161 7.23 7.02 13.84
C THR A 161 8.19 6.33 14.78
N GLY A 162 7.72 5.34 15.54
CA GLY A 162 8.54 4.35 16.25
C GLY A 162 8.81 3.10 15.40
N PRO A 163 8.43 1.88 15.85
CA PRO A 163 8.53 0.65 15.05
C PRO A 163 7.44 0.52 13.97
N HIS A 164 6.53 1.49 13.87
CA HIS A 164 5.43 1.51 12.90
C HIS A 164 5.77 2.35 11.68
N VAL A 165 4.80 2.43 10.78
CA VAL A 165 4.81 3.32 9.61
C VAL A 165 3.66 4.28 9.74
N ASP A 166 3.80 5.47 9.16
CA ASP A 166 2.70 6.40 8.94
C ASP A 166 2.65 6.77 7.45
N GLY A 167 1.67 7.57 7.04
CA GLY A 167 1.64 8.06 5.67
C GLY A 167 0.39 8.85 5.30
N ILE A 168 0.36 9.26 4.03
CA ILE A 168 -0.76 9.96 3.42
C ILE A 168 -1.09 9.37 2.06
N HIS A 169 -2.38 9.39 1.74
CA HIS A 169 -2.90 9.20 0.39
C HIS A 169 -3.61 10.47 -0.05
N VAL A 170 -3.11 11.10 -1.11
CA VAL A 170 -3.67 12.30 -1.69
C VAL A 170 -3.96 12.15 -3.19
N LYS A 171 -4.90 12.94 -3.67
CA LYS A 171 -5.10 13.20 -5.09
C LYS A 171 -4.48 14.55 -5.44
N LEU A 172 -3.66 14.54 -6.49
CA LEU A 172 -3.00 15.71 -7.03
C LEU A 172 -3.72 16.13 -8.32
N VAL A 173 -4.24 17.35 -8.37
CA VAL A 173 -4.92 17.89 -9.55
C VAL A 173 -4.07 19.01 -10.13
N VAL A 174 -3.50 18.76 -11.31
CA VAL A 174 -2.72 19.75 -12.06
C VAL A 174 -3.59 20.27 -13.21
N PRO A 175 -3.89 21.59 -13.27
CA PRO A 175 -4.69 22.15 -14.35
C PRO A 175 -4.01 21.97 -15.71
N PRO A 176 -4.78 22.00 -16.81
CA PRO A 176 -4.20 21.96 -18.15
C PRO A 176 -3.23 23.14 -18.35
N PRO A 177 -2.16 22.96 -19.15
CA PRO A 177 -1.31 24.09 -19.52
C PRO A 177 -2.17 25.16 -20.22
N PRO A 178 -1.86 26.46 -20.01
CA PRO A 178 -2.57 27.53 -20.70
C PRO A 178 -2.40 27.37 -22.22
N PRO A 179 -3.35 27.86 -23.04
CA PRO A 179 -3.20 27.87 -24.49
C PRO A 179 -1.88 28.54 -24.90
N GLY A 180 -1.17 27.97 -25.87
CA GLY A 180 0.19 28.40 -26.27
C GLY A 180 0.31 29.85 -26.74
N ASP A 181 -0.81 30.50 -27.04
CA ASP A 181 -0.88 31.91 -27.46
C ASP A 181 -1.05 32.88 -26.28
N SER A 182 -1.15 32.36 -25.06
CA SER A 182 -1.23 33.18 -23.84
C SER A 182 0.14 33.77 -23.59
N ALA A 183 0.30 35.09 -23.80
CA ALA A 183 1.52 35.85 -23.55
C ALA A 183 1.97 35.88 -22.06
N SER A 184 1.48 34.97 -21.22
CA SER A 184 1.99 34.71 -19.87
C SER A 184 3.33 33.98 -19.97
N ALA A 185 4.36 34.74 -20.35
CA ALA A 185 5.75 34.39 -20.19
C ALA A 185 6.07 34.07 -18.72
N ASP A 186 6.95 33.10 -18.50
CA ASP A 186 7.56 32.75 -17.19
C ASP A 186 6.66 32.15 -16.09
N ARG A 187 5.69 31.30 -16.44
CA ARG A 187 5.23 30.31 -15.43
C ARG A 187 6.24 29.17 -15.34
N ALA A 188 6.86 29.03 -14.17
CA ALA A 188 7.63 27.85 -13.82
C ALA A 188 6.77 26.59 -14.05
N ALA A 189 7.39 25.53 -14.58
CA ALA A 189 6.72 24.26 -14.74
C ALA A 189 6.20 23.77 -13.38
N PRO A 190 4.95 23.30 -13.29
CA PRO A 190 4.41 22.78 -12.04
C PRO A 190 5.32 21.66 -11.53
N ARG A 191 5.41 21.52 -10.21
CA ARG A 191 6.21 20.49 -9.54
C ARG A 191 5.61 20.17 -8.18
N LEU A 192 5.85 18.95 -7.72
CA LEU A 192 5.48 18.50 -6.39
C LEU A 192 6.71 18.59 -5.49
N VAL A 193 6.59 19.29 -4.37
CA VAL A 193 7.65 19.42 -3.37
C VAL A 193 7.22 18.67 -2.12
N LEU A 194 7.96 17.63 -1.77
CA LEU A 194 7.81 16.89 -0.53
C LEU A 194 8.99 17.22 0.38
N THR A 195 8.70 17.65 1.59
CA THR A 195 9.71 17.90 2.63
C THR A 195 9.24 17.26 3.92
N THR A 196 10.06 16.42 4.50
CA THR A 196 9.90 15.81 5.83
C THR A 196 11.27 15.80 6.52
N GLY A 197 11.32 15.49 7.82
CA GLY A 197 12.55 15.52 8.62
C GLY A 197 13.77 14.91 7.90
N PRO A 198 13.77 13.61 7.59
CA PRO A 198 14.93 12.95 6.98
C PRO A 198 14.95 12.96 5.44
N PHE A 199 13.87 13.39 4.78
CA PHE A 199 13.73 13.25 3.33
C PHE A 199 13.11 14.50 2.70
N SER A 200 13.73 15.02 1.66
CA SER A 200 13.16 16.08 0.85
C SER A 200 13.44 15.84 -0.63
N ARG A 201 12.41 15.97 -1.46
CA ARG A 201 12.53 15.81 -2.90
C ARG A 201 11.51 16.66 -3.63
N THR A 202 11.95 17.21 -4.76
CA THR A 202 11.09 17.84 -5.76
C THR A 202 10.91 16.87 -6.93
N PHE A 203 9.66 16.69 -7.37
CA PHE A 203 9.29 15.87 -8.50
C PHE A 203 8.71 16.73 -9.62
N ALA A 204 9.19 16.54 -10.84
CA ALA A 204 8.49 17.03 -12.03
C ALA A 204 7.15 16.30 -12.19
N ILE A 205 6.14 16.95 -12.77
CA ILE A 205 4.82 16.32 -12.97
C ILE A 205 4.91 15.08 -13.86
N GLU A 206 5.84 15.07 -14.79
CA GLU A 206 6.09 13.95 -15.69
C GLU A 206 6.59 12.70 -14.93
N GLU A 207 7.35 12.89 -13.85
CA GLU A 207 7.80 11.79 -12.98
C GLU A 207 6.62 11.13 -12.25
N LEU A 208 5.59 11.90 -11.88
CA LEU A 208 4.44 11.42 -11.11
C LEU A 208 3.60 10.38 -11.85
N ALA A 209 3.62 10.37 -13.18
CA ALA A 209 2.80 9.45 -13.98
C ALA A 209 3.13 7.97 -13.73
N ALA A 210 4.34 7.68 -13.26
CA ALA A 210 4.87 6.34 -13.04
C ALA A 210 5.83 6.27 -11.84
N LEU A 211 5.72 7.22 -10.90
CA LEU A 211 6.64 7.36 -9.78
C LEU A 211 6.53 6.14 -8.87
N ARG A 212 7.68 5.52 -8.62
CA ARG A 212 7.86 4.46 -7.63
C ARG A 212 9.23 4.65 -7.01
N LEU A 213 9.25 4.88 -5.71
CA LEU A 213 10.46 5.17 -4.95
C LEU A 213 10.36 4.44 -3.62
N ILE A 214 11.45 3.79 -3.22
CA ILE A 214 11.65 3.34 -1.85
C ILE A 214 13.05 3.83 -1.48
N GLU A 215 13.12 4.74 -0.52
CA GLU A 215 14.36 5.37 -0.08
C GLU A 215 14.61 5.02 1.39
N PRO A 216 15.70 4.32 1.72
CA PRO A 216 16.06 4.03 3.09
C PRO A 216 16.65 5.29 3.74
N VAL A 217 16.36 5.51 5.01
CA VAL A 217 16.80 6.68 5.77
C VAL A 217 17.88 6.33 6.78
N ASP A 218 17.73 5.22 7.50
CA ASP A 218 18.67 4.87 8.56
C ASP A 218 18.87 3.36 8.71
N ARG A 219 19.72 3.00 9.68
CA ARG A 219 20.03 1.61 10.04
C ARG A 219 18.89 0.86 10.72
N CYS A 220 17.89 1.58 11.19
CA CYS A 220 16.79 1.08 11.98
C CYS A 220 15.62 0.62 11.11
N GLY A 221 15.79 0.65 9.80
CA GLY A 221 14.75 0.28 8.87
C GLY A 221 13.77 1.40 8.57
N ASN A 222 14.05 2.61 9.05
CA ASN A 222 13.27 3.77 8.67
C ASN A 222 13.52 4.08 7.19
N GLY A 223 12.47 4.41 6.48
CA GLY A 223 12.52 4.80 5.08
C GLY A 223 11.24 5.47 4.63
N ILE A 224 11.22 5.90 3.38
CA ILE A 224 10.02 6.43 2.73
C ILE A 224 9.75 5.70 1.42
N SER A 225 8.51 5.28 1.24
CA SER A 225 7.99 4.61 0.06
C SER A 225 6.94 5.52 -0.58
N ILE A 226 7.18 5.89 -1.84
CA ILE A 226 6.30 6.77 -2.61
C ILE A 226 5.88 6.07 -3.88
N ALA A 227 4.57 6.01 -4.12
CA ALA A 227 4.02 5.64 -5.41
C ALA A 227 3.06 6.71 -5.91
N SER A 228 3.16 7.01 -7.19
CA SER A 228 2.18 7.82 -7.89
C SER A 228 1.88 7.27 -9.26
N VAL A 229 0.62 7.42 -9.65
CA VAL A 229 0.11 6.97 -10.94
C VAL A 229 -0.84 8.03 -11.49
N ALA A 230 -0.71 8.33 -12.77
CA ALA A 230 -1.69 9.15 -13.45
C ALA A 230 -3.04 8.43 -13.47
N GLN A 231 -4.13 9.19 -13.36
CA GLN A 231 -5.49 8.70 -13.49
C GLN A 231 -6.01 8.95 -14.91
N PRO A 232 -5.69 8.07 -15.89
CA PRO A 232 -6.25 8.20 -17.22
C PRO A 232 -7.77 7.94 -17.19
N PRO A 233 -8.53 8.58 -18.09
CA PRO A 233 -9.92 8.19 -18.31
C PRO A 233 -9.98 6.71 -18.72
N LEU A 234 -10.95 5.97 -18.17
CA LEU A 234 -11.30 4.60 -18.60
C LEU A 234 -10.29 3.49 -18.27
N CYS A 235 -9.22 3.77 -17.51
CA CYS A 235 -8.29 2.74 -17.04
C CYS A 235 -8.32 2.71 -15.50
N PRO A 236 -9.12 1.79 -14.91
CA PRO A 236 -9.07 1.53 -13.48
C PRO A 236 -7.65 1.13 -13.09
N HIS A 237 -7.08 1.81 -12.12
CA HIS A 237 -5.73 1.58 -11.64
C HIS A 237 -5.74 1.67 -10.12
N GLY A 238 -4.63 1.30 -9.51
CA GLY A 238 -4.46 1.42 -8.08
C GLY A 238 -3.05 1.04 -7.69
N GLN A 239 -2.89 0.68 -6.43
CA GLN A 239 -1.59 0.38 -5.84
C GLN A 239 -1.61 -1.00 -5.18
N LEU A 240 -0.43 -1.54 -4.94
CA LEU A 240 -0.24 -2.68 -4.06
C LEU A 240 0.98 -2.42 -3.18
N ALA A 241 0.88 -2.78 -1.91
CA ALA A 241 1.97 -2.62 -0.96
C ALA A 241 2.02 -3.83 -0.02
N GLY A 242 3.20 -4.17 0.47
CA GLY A 242 3.34 -5.26 1.42
C GLY A 242 4.79 -5.59 1.73
N ALA A 243 4.95 -6.78 2.32
CA ALA A 243 6.22 -7.29 2.81
C ALA A 243 6.50 -8.67 2.22
N TRP A 244 7.77 -9.03 2.21
CA TRP A 244 8.25 -10.32 1.76
C TRP A 244 9.38 -10.83 2.65
N LYS A 245 9.55 -12.15 2.69
CA LYS A 245 10.56 -12.81 3.52
C LYS A 245 11.12 -14.03 2.81
N LEU A 246 12.44 -14.18 2.87
CA LEU A 246 13.15 -15.37 2.42
C LEU A 246 12.78 -16.55 3.31
N LEU A 247 12.67 -17.71 2.67
CA LEU A 247 12.64 -18.98 3.35
C LEU A 247 14.02 -19.29 3.94
N PRO A 248 14.06 -19.94 5.12
CA PRO A 248 15.29 -20.53 5.63
C PRO A 248 15.96 -21.43 4.57
N PRO A 249 17.30 -21.47 4.46
CA PRO A 249 17.99 -22.25 3.42
C PRO A 249 17.62 -23.74 3.38
N ASP A 250 17.26 -24.31 4.52
CA ASP A 250 16.81 -25.69 4.71
C ASP A 250 15.35 -25.93 4.28
N SER A 251 14.57 -24.86 4.10
CA SER A 251 13.19 -24.89 3.58
C SER A 251 13.11 -24.74 2.06
N ILE A 252 14.24 -24.53 1.40
CA ILE A 252 14.34 -24.42 -0.05
C ILE A 252 14.26 -25.83 -0.65
N ALA A 253 13.21 -26.11 -1.42
CA ALA A 253 12.99 -27.42 -2.02
C ALA A 253 14.20 -27.89 -2.87
N PRO A 254 14.54 -29.19 -2.84
CA PRO A 254 15.68 -29.73 -3.58
C PRO A 254 15.49 -29.63 -5.11
N PRO A 255 16.58 -29.58 -5.89
CA PRO A 255 16.60 -29.23 -7.33
C PRO A 255 15.86 -30.19 -8.28
N ASP A 256 15.29 -31.27 -7.76
CA ASP A 256 14.34 -32.15 -8.44
C ASP A 256 12.89 -31.61 -8.46
N SER A 257 12.64 -30.44 -7.86
CA SER A 257 11.38 -29.69 -7.98
C SER A 257 11.34 -28.76 -9.20
N ASN A 258 10.12 -28.44 -9.65
CA ASN A 258 9.78 -27.48 -10.70
C ASN A 258 10.18 -26.03 -10.32
N GLY A 259 11.47 -25.79 -10.16
CA GLY A 259 12.06 -24.56 -9.64
C GLY A 259 12.39 -24.58 -8.14
N VAL A 260 12.98 -23.49 -7.68
CA VAL A 260 13.48 -23.24 -6.33
C VAL A 260 12.74 -22.05 -5.73
N VAL A 261 11.97 -22.29 -4.66
CA VAL A 261 11.25 -21.23 -3.94
C VAL A 261 12.20 -20.52 -2.98
N TYR A 262 12.32 -19.21 -3.11
CA TYR A 262 13.17 -18.38 -2.25
C TYR A 262 12.43 -17.74 -1.09
N GLY A 263 11.13 -17.49 -1.21
CA GLY A 263 10.41 -16.80 -0.16
C GLY A 263 8.93 -16.62 -0.42
N HIS A 264 8.29 -15.94 0.52
CA HIS A 264 6.87 -15.59 0.50
C HIS A 264 6.69 -14.08 0.51
N PHE A 265 5.54 -13.63 0.02
CA PHE A 265 5.11 -12.25 0.17
C PHE A 265 3.64 -12.16 0.59
N ARG A 266 3.29 -11.08 1.28
CA ARG A 266 1.94 -10.70 1.69
C ARG A 266 1.75 -9.21 1.48
N GLY A 267 0.52 -8.78 1.28
CA GLY A 267 0.23 -7.35 1.14
C GLY A 267 -1.24 -7.03 0.96
N VAL A 268 -1.49 -5.77 0.67
CA VAL A 268 -2.83 -5.24 0.41
C VAL A 268 -2.95 -4.79 -1.05
N TRP A 269 -4.13 -5.03 -1.61
CA TRP A 269 -4.53 -4.53 -2.91
C TRP A 269 -5.33 -3.25 -2.72
N ILE A 270 -4.83 -2.13 -3.21
CA ILE A 270 -5.41 -0.80 -3.00
C ILE A 270 -6.14 -0.38 -4.28
N GLY A 271 -7.43 -0.10 -4.17
CA GLY A 271 -8.33 0.35 -5.23
C GLY A 271 -7.98 1.72 -5.80
N ALA A 272 -8.64 2.10 -6.91
CA ALA A 272 -8.49 3.42 -7.55
C ALA A 272 -8.82 4.61 -6.65
N GLY A 273 -9.65 4.40 -5.62
CA GLY A 273 -9.98 5.43 -4.62
C GLY A 273 -9.10 5.40 -3.38
N GLY A 274 -7.98 4.69 -3.41
CA GLY A 274 -7.06 4.56 -2.28
C GLY A 274 -7.54 3.67 -1.14
N ARG A 275 -8.70 3.04 -1.25
CA ARG A 275 -9.20 2.10 -0.25
C ARG A 275 -8.60 0.71 -0.49
N ILE A 276 -8.29 0.01 0.59
CA ILE A 276 -8.00 -1.42 0.53
C ILE A 276 -9.21 -2.14 -0.07
N ALA A 277 -8.97 -2.77 -1.21
CA ALA A 277 -9.93 -3.56 -1.96
C ALA A 277 -9.69 -5.08 -1.79
N GLY A 278 -8.61 -5.46 -1.10
CA GLY A 278 -8.41 -6.82 -0.64
C GLY A 278 -6.97 -7.13 -0.27
N HIS A 279 -6.65 -8.42 -0.23
CA HIS A 279 -5.39 -8.95 0.30
C HIS A 279 -4.70 -9.81 -0.75
N LEU A 280 -3.37 -9.83 -0.71
CA LEU A 280 -2.57 -10.69 -1.56
C LEU A 280 -1.59 -11.52 -0.72
N ARG A 281 -1.34 -12.75 -1.17
CA ARG A 281 -0.32 -13.67 -0.62
C ARG A 281 0.32 -14.44 -1.77
N GLY A 282 1.61 -14.70 -1.69
CA GLY A 282 2.32 -15.40 -2.76
C GLY A 282 3.71 -15.91 -2.39
N VAL A 283 4.41 -16.35 -3.43
CA VAL A 283 5.76 -16.92 -3.41
C VAL A 283 6.61 -16.33 -4.54
N PHE A 284 7.91 -16.32 -4.34
CA PHE A 284 8.87 -15.97 -5.38
C PHE A 284 10.07 -16.92 -5.34
N GLY A 285 10.75 -17.06 -6.48
CA GLY A 285 11.84 -18.02 -6.62
C GLY A 285 12.48 -17.98 -7.99
N VAL A 286 13.02 -19.11 -8.41
CA VAL A 286 13.59 -19.34 -9.74
C VAL A 286 12.96 -20.59 -10.34
N ASN A 287 12.41 -20.52 -11.55
CA ASN A 287 11.79 -21.66 -12.21
C ASN A 287 12.85 -22.62 -12.82
N SER A 288 12.42 -23.69 -13.47
CA SER A 288 13.35 -24.67 -14.08
C SER A 288 14.21 -24.09 -15.21
N ASP A 289 13.74 -23.03 -15.87
CA ASP A 289 14.48 -22.30 -16.91
C ASP A 289 15.52 -21.31 -16.33
N GLY A 290 15.60 -21.17 -15.01
CA GLY A 290 16.49 -20.19 -14.36
C GLY A 290 15.91 -18.77 -14.31
N ALA A 291 14.65 -18.57 -14.72
CA ALA A 291 13.97 -17.28 -14.68
C ALA A 291 13.47 -16.96 -13.26
N ARG A 292 13.65 -15.71 -12.83
CA ARG A 292 13.19 -15.22 -11.53
C ARG A 292 11.71 -14.86 -11.61
N VAL A 293 10.87 -15.71 -11.02
CA VAL A 293 9.41 -15.60 -11.13
C VAL A 293 8.74 -15.42 -9.77
N PHE A 294 7.59 -14.77 -9.77
CA PHE A 294 6.70 -14.70 -8.61
C PHE A 294 5.28 -15.11 -9.00
N PHE A 295 4.57 -15.68 -8.02
CA PHE A 295 3.17 -16.05 -8.12
C PHE A 295 2.44 -15.65 -6.85
N GLY A 296 1.19 -15.23 -6.97
CA GLY A 296 0.36 -14.94 -5.80
C GLY A 296 -1.12 -15.02 -6.10
N LYS A 297 -1.92 -14.97 -5.05
CA LYS A 297 -3.37 -14.92 -5.10
C LYS A 297 -3.83 -13.59 -4.54
N TYR A 298 -4.78 -12.95 -5.22
CA TYR A 298 -5.49 -11.76 -4.78
C TYR A 298 -6.94 -12.15 -4.46
N ILE A 299 -7.37 -11.82 -3.24
CA ILE A 299 -8.74 -11.98 -2.75
C ILE A 299 -9.30 -10.63 -2.31
N ASP A 300 -10.60 -10.42 -2.41
CA ASP A 300 -11.22 -9.22 -1.84
C ASP A 300 -11.24 -9.25 -0.31
N THR A 301 -11.75 -8.19 0.31
CA THR A 301 -11.82 -8.09 1.78
C THR A 301 -12.73 -9.13 2.43
N SER A 302 -13.58 -9.80 1.66
CA SER A 302 -14.47 -10.88 2.13
C SER A 302 -13.91 -12.28 1.85
N GLY A 303 -12.72 -12.37 1.23
CA GLY A 303 -12.08 -13.63 0.89
C GLY A 303 -12.43 -14.18 -0.49
N ARG A 304 -13.24 -13.48 -1.30
CA ARG A 304 -13.58 -13.97 -2.64
C ARG A 304 -12.40 -13.87 -3.57
N PHE A 305 -12.21 -14.87 -4.42
CA PHE A 305 -11.17 -14.89 -5.43
C PHE A 305 -11.32 -13.73 -6.42
N MET A 306 -10.26 -12.94 -6.57
CA MET A 306 -10.20 -11.83 -7.52
C MET A 306 -9.18 -12.08 -8.64
N GLY A 307 -8.09 -12.81 -8.37
CA GLY A 307 -7.24 -13.36 -9.43
C GLY A 307 -5.91 -13.93 -8.95
N ILE A 308 -5.15 -14.45 -9.91
CA ILE A 308 -3.77 -14.92 -9.75
C ILE A 308 -2.82 -13.85 -10.28
N LEU A 309 -1.83 -13.50 -9.47
CA LEU A 309 -0.71 -12.66 -9.86
C LEU A 309 0.40 -13.56 -10.36
N ARG A 310 1.00 -13.23 -11.50
CA ARG A 310 2.23 -13.87 -11.97
C ARG A 310 3.15 -12.87 -12.63
N GLY A 311 4.44 -13.11 -12.60
CA GLY A 311 5.38 -12.30 -13.34
C GLY A 311 6.82 -12.59 -13.00
N GLU A 312 7.67 -11.62 -13.32
CA GLU A 312 9.11 -11.69 -13.10
C GLU A 312 9.55 -10.63 -12.10
N TYR A 313 10.63 -10.93 -11.40
CA TYR A 313 11.33 -9.96 -10.56
C TYR A 313 12.82 -9.96 -10.88
N GLY A 314 13.42 -8.80 -10.77
CA GLY A 314 14.84 -8.62 -11.03
C GLY A 314 15.44 -7.69 -10.00
N ALA A 315 16.72 -7.88 -9.73
CA ALA A 315 17.48 -6.89 -8.99
C ALA A 315 18.04 -5.86 -9.98
N ARG A 316 18.35 -4.65 -9.53
CA ARG A 316 18.96 -3.62 -10.37
C ARG A 316 20.48 -3.62 -10.12
N PRO A 317 21.30 -4.25 -10.98
CA PRO A 317 22.70 -4.54 -10.64
C PRO A 317 23.52 -3.30 -10.27
N GLU A 318 23.27 -2.20 -10.97
CA GLU A 318 23.89 -0.87 -10.74
C GLU A 318 23.59 -0.31 -9.33
N GLU A 319 22.56 -0.84 -8.66
CA GLU A 319 22.06 -0.39 -7.36
C GLU A 319 22.27 -1.44 -6.24
N ILE A 320 23.00 -2.52 -6.49
CA ILE A 320 23.23 -3.60 -5.50
C ILE A 320 24.64 -3.58 -4.93
N GLU A 321 25.64 -3.24 -5.73
CA GLU A 321 27.04 -3.36 -5.30
C GLU A 321 27.35 -2.32 -4.22
N GLY A 322 27.63 -2.81 -2.99
CA GLY A 322 27.90 -1.97 -1.83
C GLY A 322 26.67 -1.32 -1.19
N CYS A 323 25.46 -1.57 -1.70
CA CYS A 323 24.24 -1.05 -1.12
C CYS A 323 23.76 -1.92 0.05
N ARG A 324 23.58 -1.31 1.22
CA ARG A 324 23.04 -1.99 2.41
C ARG A 324 21.64 -2.55 2.20
N TYR A 325 20.85 -1.86 1.36
CA TYR A 325 19.47 -2.21 1.06
C TYR A 325 19.35 -2.54 -0.43
N PRO A 326 19.61 -3.80 -0.83
CA PRO A 326 19.43 -4.21 -2.21
C PRO A 326 17.99 -3.94 -2.65
N ARG A 327 17.86 -3.42 -3.87
CA ARG A 327 16.57 -3.07 -4.44
C ARG A 327 16.44 -3.63 -5.85
N GLY A 328 15.19 -3.75 -6.27
CA GLY A 328 14.86 -4.30 -7.56
C GLY A 328 13.48 -3.91 -8.03
N PHE A 329 13.03 -4.63 -9.06
CA PHE A 329 11.74 -4.44 -9.68
C PHE A 329 10.97 -5.75 -9.71
N PHE A 330 9.67 -5.62 -9.87
CA PHE A 330 8.80 -6.71 -10.30
C PHE A 330 7.84 -6.18 -11.38
N ALA A 331 7.44 -7.05 -12.28
CA ALA A 331 6.45 -6.76 -13.31
C ALA A 331 5.68 -8.04 -13.66
N GLY A 332 4.38 -7.92 -13.88
CA GLY A 332 3.54 -9.08 -14.09
C GLY A 332 2.12 -8.76 -14.54
N GLU A 333 1.31 -9.80 -14.50
CA GLU A 333 -0.08 -9.83 -14.93
C GLU A 333 -0.97 -10.29 -13.77
N TRP A 334 -2.20 -9.80 -13.78
CA TRP A 334 -3.28 -10.24 -12.91
C TRP A 334 -4.31 -10.98 -13.76
N ILE A 335 -4.49 -12.28 -13.47
CA ILE A 335 -5.28 -13.22 -14.24
C ILE A 335 -6.56 -13.55 -13.46
N GLY A 336 -7.70 -13.40 -14.12
CA GLY A 336 -9.00 -13.80 -13.60
C GLY A 336 -9.26 -15.30 -13.73
N ARG A 337 -10.55 -15.67 -13.78
CA ARG A 337 -10.96 -17.07 -14.01
C ARG A 337 -10.73 -17.54 -15.45
N ALA A 338 -10.75 -16.61 -16.42
CA ALA A 338 -10.69 -16.93 -17.85
C ALA A 338 -9.59 -16.15 -18.59
N ASP A 339 -9.37 -14.90 -18.19
CA ASP A 339 -8.56 -13.95 -18.98
C ASP A 339 -7.59 -13.17 -18.11
N VAL A 340 -6.59 -12.57 -18.76
CA VAL A 340 -5.76 -11.52 -18.16
C VAL A 340 -6.63 -10.28 -17.93
N ILE A 341 -6.79 -9.87 -16.68
CA ILE A 341 -7.60 -8.72 -16.27
C ILE A 341 -6.77 -7.43 -16.32
N GLY A 342 -5.50 -7.52 -15.92
CA GLY A 342 -4.66 -6.34 -15.77
C GLY A 342 -3.18 -6.65 -15.67
N ARG A 343 -2.41 -5.58 -15.50
CA ARG A 343 -0.96 -5.64 -15.34
C ARG A 343 -0.55 -4.93 -14.07
N LEU A 344 0.58 -5.34 -13.52
CA LEU A 344 1.15 -4.76 -12.31
C LEU A 344 2.65 -4.64 -12.44
N ARG A 345 3.23 -3.64 -11.76
CA ARG A 345 4.67 -3.43 -11.69
C ARG A 345 5.02 -2.64 -10.44
N GLY A 346 6.25 -2.79 -9.98
CA GLY A 346 6.69 -2.07 -8.80
C GLY A 346 8.16 -2.27 -8.49
N HIS A 347 8.51 -1.88 -7.29
CA HIS A 347 9.84 -2.02 -6.73
C HIS A 347 9.78 -2.79 -5.44
N TRP A 348 10.86 -3.51 -5.16
CA TRP A 348 11.08 -4.16 -3.89
C TRP A 348 12.41 -3.69 -3.32
N MET A 349 12.51 -3.74 -1.99
CA MET A 349 13.73 -3.50 -1.22
C MET A 349 13.92 -4.65 -0.25
N MET A 350 15.17 -5.02 0.01
CA MET A 350 15.59 -6.05 0.95
C MET A 350 16.39 -5.43 2.09
N ASP A 351 16.12 -5.87 3.31
CA ASP A 351 17.08 -5.87 4.40
C ASP A 351 17.96 -7.12 4.29
N ALA A 352 19.21 -6.92 3.87
CA ALA A 352 20.14 -8.01 3.64
C ALA A 352 20.47 -8.81 4.92
N GLU A 353 20.33 -8.20 6.10
CA GLU A 353 20.62 -8.85 7.38
C GLU A 353 19.50 -9.82 7.78
N ASN A 354 18.24 -9.41 7.56
CA ASN A 354 17.07 -10.14 8.03
C ASN A 354 16.44 -11.06 6.97
N GLY A 355 16.88 -10.98 5.71
CA GLY A 355 16.29 -11.73 4.61
C GLY A 355 14.80 -11.40 4.43
N ALA A 356 14.40 -10.18 4.76
CA ALA A 356 13.05 -9.69 4.66
C ALA A 356 13.05 -8.35 3.94
N GLY A 357 11.89 -7.87 3.53
CA GLY A 357 11.80 -6.62 2.81
C GLY A 357 10.38 -6.18 2.55
N CYS A 358 10.26 -5.08 1.83
CA CYS A 358 8.98 -4.53 1.42
C CYS A 358 8.91 -4.38 -0.10
N PHE A 359 7.68 -4.24 -0.60
CA PHE A 359 7.42 -3.91 -1.99
C PHE A 359 6.30 -2.88 -2.09
N HIS A 360 6.38 -2.07 -3.13
CA HIS A 360 5.33 -1.13 -3.50
C HIS A 360 5.21 -1.13 -5.03
N GLY A 361 4.00 -1.21 -5.53
CA GLY A 361 3.71 -1.19 -6.95
C GLY A 361 2.40 -0.53 -7.29
N VAL A 362 2.17 -0.48 -8.60
CA VAL A 362 0.95 0.00 -9.22
C VAL A 362 0.37 -1.11 -10.07
N TRP A 363 -0.95 -1.09 -10.23
CA TRP A 363 -1.65 -1.97 -11.14
C TRP A 363 -2.64 -1.18 -12.00
N GLY A 364 -2.99 -1.73 -13.16
CA GLY A 364 -4.04 -1.18 -13.99
C GLY A 364 -4.76 -2.26 -14.80
N MET A 365 -6.08 -2.07 -14.93
CA MET A 365 -7.00 -2.92 -15.66
C MET A 365 -7.25 -2.34 -17.05
N ASN A 366 -7.06 -3.13 -18.10
CA ASN A 366 -7.27 -2.71 -19.50
C ASN A 366 -6.48 -1.45 -19.90
N CYS A 367 -5.36 -1.19 -19.24
CA CYS A 367 -4.53 -0.03 -19.51
C CYS A 367 -3.54 -0.32 -20.65
N SER A 368 -3.02 0.75 -21.28
CA SER A 368 -1.94 0.65 -22.25
C SER A 368 -0.77 -0.18 -21.70
N PRO A 369 -0.03 -0.95 -22.54
CA PRO A 369 1.11 -1.74 -22.10
C PRO A 369 2.21 -0.94 -21.39
N ASN A 370 2.24 0.39 -21.53
CA ASN A 370 3.18 1.30 -20.88
C ASN A 370 2.72 1.80 -19.50
N LEU A 371 1.79 1.08 -18.85
CA LEU A 371 1.47 1.21 -17.42
C LEU A 371 2.70 1.45 -16.60
#